data_AF-A0A4R0P0I5-F1
#
_entry.id   AF-A0A4R0P0I5-F1
#
_cell.length_a   1.000
_cell.length_b   1.000
_cell.length_c   1.000
_cell.angle_alpha   90.00
_cell.angle_beta   90.00
_cell.angle_gamma   90.00
#
_symmetry.space_group_name_H-M   'P 1'
#
loop_
_entity.id
_entity.type
_entity.pdbx_description
1 polymer ?
#
loop_
_entity_poly.entity_id
_entity_poly.type
_entity_poly.pdbx_seq_one_letter_code
_entity_poly.pdbx_strand_id
1 'polypeptide(L)'
;METDKIPYQKIIIRTFLQVLLMIVIIFTINSWPSIKESFNGNVPPLQYWLDHSFKISNLILIVGFGAYFYYKGVTDAKEVIANEKKVNDKWDNTEV
;
A
#
# COMPACT_ATOMS: atom_id res chain seq x y z
N MET A 1 -30.72 5.91 2.05
CA MET A 1 -29.51 6.32 2.80
C MET A 1 -28.73 5.08 3.19
N GLU A 2 -27.96 4.50 2.29
CA GLU A 2 -26.97 3.48 2.64
C GLU A 2 -25.63 3.94 2.08
N THR A 3 -24.76 4.58 2.87
CA THR A 3 -23.31 4.71 2.55
C THR A 3 -22.44 5.41 3.62
N ASP A 4 -22.89 5.66 4.85
CA ASP A 4 -22.02 6.21 5.92
C ASP A 4 -21.00 5.19 6.51
N LYS A 5 -20.64 4.14 5.76
CA LYS A 5 -19.78 3.06 6.26
C LYS A 5 -18.40 3.16 5.63
N ILE A 6 -17.37 3.15 6.48
CA ILE A 6 -15.97 3.09 6.04
C ILE A 6 -15.79 1.80 5.22
N PRO A 7 -15.29 1.88 3.96
CA PRO A 7 -15.15 0.73 3.07
C PRO A 7 -13.88 -0.08 3.40
N TYR A 8 -13.84 -0.71 4.58
CA TYR A 8 -12.67 -1.44 5.08
C TYR A 8 -12.13 -2.49 4.10
N GLN A 9 -13.01 -3.24 3.42
CA GLN A 9 -12.58 -4.23 2.41
C GLN A 9 -11.76 -3.59 1.29
N LYS A 10 -12.23 -2.46 0.75
CA LYS A 10 -11.53 -1.73 -0.31
C LYS A 10 -10.19 -1.18 0.19
N ILE A 11 -10.16 -0.69 1.43
CA ILE A 11 -8.93 -0.20 2.06
C ILE A 11 -7.91 -1.35 2.20
N ILE A 12 -8.32 -2.50 2.72
CA ILE A 12 -7.44 -3.67 2.90
C ILE A 12 -6.85 -4.12 1.56
N ILE A 13 -7.67 -4.25 0.51
CA ILE A 13 -7.20 -4.64 -0.83
C ILE A 13 -6.20 -3.62 -1.37
N ARG A 14 -6.49 -2.32 -1.25
CA ARG A 14 -5.59 -1.25 -1.69
C ARG A 14 -4.27 -1.28 -0.92
N THR A 15 -4.32 -1.40 0.40
CA THR A 15 -3.14 -1.53 1.26
C THR A 15 -2.30 -2.74 0.85
N PHE A 16 -2.92 -3.90 0.61
CA PHE A 16 -2.22 -5.09 0.17
C PHE A 16 -1.49 -4.87 -1.16
N LEU A 17 -2.15 -4.27 -2.16
CA LEU A 17 -1.52 -3.94 -3.44
C LEU A 17 -0.34 -2.95 -3.28
N GLN A 18 -0.49 -1.94 -2.43
CA GLN A 18 0.59 -0.98 -2.14
C GLN A 18 1.79 -1.65 -1.46
N VAL A 19 1.52 -2.58 -0.55
CA VAL A 19 2.57 -3.38 0.11
C VAL A 19 3.27 -4.29 -0.88
N LEU A 20 2.53 -4.98 -1.77
CA LEU A 20 3.13 -5.80 -2.83
C LEU A 20 4.04 -4.96 -3.74
N LEU A 21 3.60 -3.77 -4.14
CA LEU A 21 4.42 -2.85 -4.93
C LEU A 21 5.71 -2.47 -4.18
N MET A 22 5.62 -2.16 -2.89
CA MET A 22 6.77 -1.88 -2.03
C MET A 22 7.75 -3.05 -1.98
N ILE A 23 7.26 -4.28 -1.84
CA ILE A 23 8.09 -5.49 -1.84
C ILE A 23 8.85 -5.59 -3.17
N VAL A 24 8.17 -5.39 -4.31
CA VAL A 24 8.79 -5.41 -5.64
C VAL A 24 9.87 -4.32 -5.77
N ILE A 25 9.61 -3.11 -5.27
CA ILE A 25 10.58 -2.00 -5.30
C ILE A 25 11.82 -2.35 -4.47
N ILE A 26 11.64 -2.79 -3.22
CA ILE A 26 12.74 -3.17 -2.32
C ILE A 26 13.55 -4.31 -2.93
N PHE A 27 12.88 -5.33 -3.46
CA PHE A 27 13.52 -6.46 -4.13
C PHE A 27 14.38 -5.98 -5.31
N THR A 28 13.84 -5.10 -6.14
CA THR A 28 14.53 -4.58 -7.33
C THR A 28 15.77 -3.78 -6.96
N ILE A 29 15.67 -2.91 -5.95
CA ILE A 29 16.80 -2.09 -5.48
C ILE A 29 17.88 -2.99 -4.86
N ASN A 30 17.51 -3.88 -3.95
CA ASN A 30 18.47 -4.73 -3.23
C ASN A 30 19.15 -5.76 -4.13
N SER A 31 18.46 -6.20 -5.17
CA SER A 31 18.94 -7.25 -6.07
C SER A 31 19.42 -6.68 -7.41
N TRP A 32 19.53 -5.36 -7.53
CA TRP A 32 19.93 -4.69 -8.77
C TRP A 32 21.23 -5.23 -9.38
N PRO A 33 22.31 -5.49 -8.61
CA PRO A 33 23.53 -6.08 -9.17
C PRO A 33 23.27 -7.46 -9.78
N SER A 34 22.52 -8.31 -9.07
CA SER A 34 22.12 -9.65 -9.49
C SER A 34 21.25 -9.63 -10.76
N ILE A 35 20.33 -8.67 -10.84
CA ILE A 35 19.49 -8.43 -12.02
C ILE A 35 20.37 -8.04 -13.21
N LYS A 36 21.33 -7.14 -12.99
CA LYS A 36 22.28 -6.71 -14.04
C LYS A 36 23.15 -7.86 -14.54
N GLU A 37 23.66 -8.71 -13.65
CA GLU A 37 24.44 -9.89 -14.02
C GLU A 37 23.63 -10.91 -14.80
N SER A 38 22.34 -11.06 -14.47
CA SER A 38 21.43 -11.95 -15.18
C SER A 38 21.27 -11.56 -16.65
N PHE A 39 21.29 -10.27 -16.98
CA PHE A 39 21.28 -9.80 -18.38
C PHE A 39 22.56 -10.13 -19.16
N ASN A 40 23.67 -10.39 -18.46
CA ASN A 40 24.93 -10.84 -19.07
C ASN A 40 25.05 -12.37 -19.16
N GLY A 41 23.98 -13.12 -18.87
CA GLY A 41 23.96 -14.58 -18.90
C GLY A 41 24.37 -15.27 -17.60
N ASN A 42 24.77 -14.52 -16.57
CA ASN A 42 25.11 -15.05 -15.25
C ASN A 42 23.92 -14.85 -14.31
N VAL A 43 22.98 -15.80 -14.33
CA VAL A 43 21.82 -15.80 -13.43
C VAL A 43 22.19 -16.45 -12.10
N PRO A 44 22.16 -15.72 -10.96
CA PRO A 44 22.45 -16.31 -9.67
C PRO A 44 21.40 -17.38 -9.28
N PRO A 45 21.78 -18.40 -8.50
CA PRO A 45 20.85 -19.44 -8.07
C PRO A 45 19.73 -18.87 -7.19
N LEU A 46 18.55 -19.51 -7.21
CA LEU A 46 17.36 -19.04 -6.46
C LEU A 46 17.65 -18.79 -4.96
N GLN A 47 18.46 -19.65 -4.34
CA GLN A 47 18.88 -19.51 -2.94
C GLN A 47 19.52 -18.14 -2.67
N TYR A 48 20.37 -17.67 -3.59
CA TYR A 48 21.03 -16.38 -3.48
C TYR A 48 20.03 -15.23 -3.51
N TRP A 49 19.01 -15.30 -4.37
CA TRP A 49 17.94 -14.31 -4.40
C TRP A 49 17.16 -14.26 -3.09
N LEU A 50 16.84 -15.41 -2.51
CA LEU A 50 16.12 -15.47 -1.24
C LEU A 50 16.94 -14.84 -0.11
N ASP A 51 18.22 -15.23 0.02
CA ASP A 51 19.09 -14.76 1.10
C ASP A 51 19.44 -13.26 0.97
N HIS A 52 19.53 -12.75 -0.26
CA HIS A 52 19.92 -11.36 -0.50
C HIS A 52 18.74 -10.39 -0.47
N SER A 53 17.55 -10.82 -0.91
CA SER A 53 16.38 -9.93 -1.02
C SER A 53 15.54 -9.86 0.27
N PHE A 54 15.50 -10.93 1.07
CA PHE A 54 14.68 -11.00 2.30
C PHE A 54 15.50 -10.72 3.57
N LYS A 55 15.99 -9.48 3.71
CA LYS A 55 16.60 -9.02 4.96
C LYS A 55 15.54 -8.63 5.99
N ILE A 56 15.77 -8.94 7.26
CA ILE A 56 14.89 -8.57 8.39
C ILE A 56 14.61 -7.05 8.43
N SER A 57 15.58 -6.22 8.03
CA SER A 57 15.40 -4.77 7.89
C SER A 57 14.28 -4.40 6.90
N ASN A 58 14.15 -5.15 5.81
CA ASN A 58 13.10 -4.94 4.82
C ASN A 58 11.72 -5.32 5.36
N LEU A 59 11.65 -6.34 6.21
CA LEU A 59 10.40 -6.75 6.86
C LEU A 59 9.85 -5.63 7.76
N ILE A 60 10.72 -4.95 8.53
CA ILE A 60 10.32 -3.81 9.35
C ILE A 60 9.76 -2.68 8.48
N LEU A 61 10.40 -2.40 7.34
CA LEU A 61 9.90 -1.40 6.38
C LEU A 61 8.55 -1.80 5.79
N ILE A 62 8.39 -3.06 5.36
CA ILE A 62 7.14 -3.59 4.80
C ILE A 62 5.99 -3.47 5.80
N VAL A 63 6.22 -3.86 7.06
CA VAL A 63 5.22 -3.75 8.13
C VAL A 63 4.91 -2.29 8.43
N GLY A 64 5.93 -1.44 8.55
CA GLY A 64 5.76 0.00 8.79
C GLY A 64 4.95 0.70 7.69
N PHE A 65 5.29 0.46 6.42
CA PHE A 65 4.54 0.98 5.29
C PHE A 65 3.13 0.39 5.19
N GLY A 66 2.96 -0.90 5.49
CA GLY A 66 1.64 -1.53 5.53
C GLY A 66 0.72 -0.89 6.56
N ALA A 67 1.21 -0.69 7.79
CA ALA A 67 0.48 0.00 8.84
C ALA A 67 0.17 1.45 8.44
N TYR A 68 1.14 2.17 7.87
CA TYR A 68 0.97 3.54 7.38
C TYR A 68 -0.13 3.63 6.29
N PHE A 69 -0.07 2.78 5.27
CA PHE A 69 -1.03 2.80 4.17
C PHE A 69 -2.45 2.43 4.62
N TYR A 70 -2.57 1.46 5.54
CA TYR A 70 -3.86 1.12 6.13
C TYR A 70 -4.45 2.30 6.92
N TYR A 71 -3.65 2.86 7.84
CA TYR A 71 -4.08 3.99 8.67
C TYR A 71 -4.49 5.20 7.82
N LYS A 72 -3.70 5.52 6.81
CA LYS A 72 -4.02 6.57 5.85
C LYS A 72 -5.31 6.29 5.10
N GLY A 73 -5.49 5.07 4.58
CA GLY A 73 -6.72 4.70 3.86
C GLY A 73 -7.99 4.81 4.71
N VAL A 74 -7.92 4.48 6.00
CA VAL A 74 -9.03 4.68 6.95
C VAL A 74 -9.27 6.17 7.21
N THR A 75 -8.21 6.95 7.39
CA THR A 75 -8.30 8.39 7.66
C THR A 75 -8.89 9.14 6.47
N ASP A 76 -8.40 8.89 5.26
CA ASP A 76 -8.90 9.48 4.01
C ASP A 76 -10.39 9.15 3.82
N ALA A 77 -10.80 7.90 4.08
CA ALA A 77 -12.21 7.49 3.97
C ALA A 77 -13.11 8.22 4.98
N LYS A 78 -12.64 8.43 6.21
CA LYS A 78 -13.38 9.21 7.22
C LYS A 78 -13.56 10.66 6.81
N GLU A 79 -12.52 11.26 6.23
CA GLU A 79 -12.56 12.64 5.75
C GLU A 79 -13.55 12.81 4.59
N VAL A 80 -13.57 11.88 3.64
CA VAL A 80 -14.54 11.88 2.54
C VAL A 80 -15.98 11.81 3.06
N ILE A 81 -16.28 10.87 3.97
CA ILE A 81 -17.62 10.73 4.57
C ILE A 81 -18.01 12.00 5.34
N ALA A 82 -17.08 12.59 6.10
CA ALA A 82 -17.35 13.82 6.85
C ALA A 82 -17.64 15.01 5.91
N ASN A 83 -16.95 15.10 4.78
CA ASN A 83 -17.18 16.15 3.79
C ASN A 83 -18.50 15.93 3.03
N GLU A 84 -18.84 14.70 2.67
CA GLU A 84 -20.12 14.35 2.05
C GLU A 84 -21.31 14.74 2.95
N LYS A 85 -21.22 14.48 4.26
CA LYS A 85 -22.24 14.93 5.24
C LYS A 85 -22.40 16.44 5.27
N LYS A 86 -21.30 17.18 5.40
CA LYS A 86 -21.33 18.66 5.44
C LYS A 86 -21.95 19.26 4.17
N VAL A 87 -21.67 18.68 3.00
CA VAL A 87 -22.26 19.12 1.75
C VAL A 87 -23.76 18.84 1.74
N ASN A 88 -24.18 17.63 2.14
CA ASN A 88 -25.59 17.25 2.15
C ASN A 88 -26.41 18.12 3.14
N ASP A 89 -25.90 18.33 4.36
CA ASP A 89 -26.53 19.20 5.36
C ASP A 89 -26.65 20.65 4.85
N LYS A 90 -25.69 21.14 4.07
CA LYS A 90 -25.75 22.50 3.50
C LYS A 90 -26.87 22.62 2.46
N TRP A 91 -27.05 21.62 1.60
CA TRP A 91 -28.11 21.63 0.58
C TRP A 91 -29.51 21.50 1.20
N ASP A 92 -29.67 20.63 2.19
CA ASP A 92 -30.93 20.45 2.93
C ASP A 92 -31.37 21.75 3.62
N ASN A 93 -30.43 22.50 4.22
CA ASN A 93 -30.72 23.79 4.86
C ASN A 93 -30.97 24.95 3.88
N THR A 94 -30.72 24.79 2.57
CA THR A 94 -31.00 25.81 1.54
C THR A 94 -32.30 25.58 0.77
N GLU A 95 -32.91 24.39 0.88
CA GLU A 95 -34.20 24.07 0.25
C GLU A 95 -35.41 24.32 1.19
N VAL A 96 -35.19 24.96 2.35
CA VAL A 96 -36.21 25.40 3.33
C VAL A 96 -36.46 26.89 3.26
#